data_AF-A0A0N1H990-F1
#
_entry.id   AF-A0A0N1H990-F1
#
_cell.length_a   1.000
_cell.length_b   1.000
_cell.length_c   1.000
_cell.angle_alpha   90.00
_cell.angle_beta   90.00
_cell.angle_gamma   90.00
#
_symmetry.space_group_name_H-M   'P 1'
#
loop_
_entity.id
_entity.type
_entity.pdbx_description
1 polymer ?
#
loop_
_entity_poly.entity_id
_entity_poly.type
_entity_poly.pdbx_seq_one_letter_code
_entity_poly.pdbx_strand_id
1 'polypeptide(L)'
;MATVISPWILGGLFFWVKGARHMPRIYDGMECVWAWRYGPGADLKVTAEAGVAWDRHVEQLKECVPKDQLVFYDVREGWGPLCKALGVPESKVKGVPFPRVNDKESLEKHFEGLAKQGIQRWLMFVAVLVGVGALASRWLA
;
A
#
# COMPACT_ATOMS: atom_id res chain seq x y z
N MET A 1 9.60 5.48 18.48
CA MET A 1 8.70 6.47 17.85
C MET A 1 9.05 6.56 16.39
N ALA A 2 8.34 5.85 15.51
CA ALA A 2 8.50 6.04 14.07
C ALA A 2 7.86 7.40 13.74
N THR A 3 8.67 8.36 13.33
CA THR A 3 8.20 9.66 12.84
C THR A 3 7.38 9.42 11.58
N VAL A 4 6.05 9.48 11.70
CA VAL A 4 5.16 9.48 10.54
C VAL A 4 5.48 10.73 9.74
N ILE A 5 6.10 10.57 8.57
CA ILE A 5 6.31 11.68 7.63
C ILE A 5 4.93 12.25 7.31
N SER A 6 4.77 13.56 7.52
CA SER A 6 3.46 14.18 7.39
C SER A 6 2.90 14.02 5.96
N PRO A 7 1.58 13.78 5.79
CA PRO A 7 0.96 13.61 4.47
C PRO A 7 1.24 14.73 3.48
N TRP A 8 1.40 15.98 3.96
CA TRP A 8 1.76 17.11 3.09
C TRP A 8 3.21 17.05 2.59
N ILE A 9 4.15 16.54 3.40
CA ILE A 9 5.56 16.34 3.00
C ILE A 9 5.62 15.26 1.92
N LEU A 10 4.89 14.16 2.11
CA LEU A 10 4.76 13.08 1.11
C LEU A 10 4.10 13.58 -0.18
N GLY A 11 3.04 14.39 -0.07
CA GLY A 11 2.38 15.01 -1.22
C GLY A 11 3.31 15.93 -2.01
N GLY A 12 4.12 16.74 -1.31
CA GLY A 12 5.16 17.55 -1.91
C GLY A 12 6.21 16.70 -2.62
N LEU A 13 6.80 15.72 -1.93
CA LEU A 13 7.81 14.81 -2.47
C LEU A 13 7.34 14.12 -3.75
N PHE A 14 6.10 13.62 -3.76
CA PHE A 14 5.54 12.89 -4.90
C PHE A 14 4.79 13.76 -5.91
N PHE A 15 4.77 15.08 -5.76
CA PHE A 15 4.00 15.99 -6.62
C PHE A 15 4.21 15.71 -8.12
N TRP A 16 5.47 15.53 -8.52
CA TRP A 16 5.85 15.28 -9.90
C TRP A 16 5.77 13.80 -10.32
N VAL A 17 5.51 12.87 -9.40
CA VAL A 17 5.46 11.43 -9.66
C VAL A 17 4.03 11.01 -9.99
N LYS A 18 3.79 10.63 -11.25
CA LYS A 18 2.47 10.19 -11.75
C LYS A 18 1.97 9.00 -10.91
N GLY A 19 0.72 9.06 -10.47
CA GLY A 19 0.13 8.07 -9.55
C GLY A 19 0.46 8.36 -8.10
N ALA A 20 1.75 8.43 -7.75
CA ALA A 20 2.19 8.58 -6.36
C ALA A 20 1.78 9.91 -5.71
N ARG A 21 1.60 10.98 -6.49
CA ARG A 21 1.11 12.29 -5.97
C ARG A 21 -0.24 12.22 -5.23
N HIS A 22 -1.05 11.19 -5.51
CA HIS A 22 -2.36 11.00 -4.88
C HIS A 22 -2.33 10.08 -3.67
N MET A 23 -1.16 9.51 -3.33
CA MET A 23 -1.04 8.56 -2.23
C MET A 23 -1.57 9.10 -0.90
N PRO A 24 -1.24 10.34 -0.46
CA PRO A 24 -1.79 10.88 0.80
C PRO A 24 -3.32 10.82 0.84
N ARG A 25 -3.99 11.26 -0.23
CA ARG A 25 -5.45 11.22 -0.34
C ARG A 25 -6.01 9.79 -0.37
N ILE A 26 -5.29 8.85 -0.99
CA ILE A 26 -5.69 7.44 -1.01
C ILE A 26 -5.62 6.86 0.41
N TYR A 27 -4.56 7.15 1.17
CA TYR A 27 -4.45 6.72 2.57
C TYR A 27 -5.58 7.29 3.43
N ASP A 28 -5.86 8.59 3.34
CA ASP A 28 -6.97 9.21 4.08
C ASP A 28 -8.33 8.57 3.72
N GLY A 29 -8.55 8.28 2.43
CA GLY A 29 -9.75 7.61 1.95
C GLY A 29 -9.86 6.17 2.45
N MET A 30 -8.75 5.44 2.51
CA MET A 30 -8.70 4.09 3.05
C MET A 30 -9.01 4.08 4.54
N GLU A 31 -8.48 5.02 5.33
CA GLU A 31 -8.82 5.19 6.74
C GLU A 31 -10.33 5.43 6.93
N CYS A 32 -10.94 6.27 6.10
CA CYS A 32 -12.38 6.51 6.13
C CYS A 32 -13.19 5.25 5.82
N VAL A 33 -12.83 4.51 4.76
CA VAL A 33 -13.51 3.26 4.38
C VAL A 33 -13.37 2.20 5.47
N TRP A 34 -12.18 2.11 6.08
CA TRP A 34 -11.90 1.14 7.14
C TRP A 34 -12.70 1.45 8.40
N ALA A 35 -12.72 2.72 8.82
CA ALA A 35 -13.54 3.18 9.94
C ALA A 35 -15.04 3.02 9.68
N TRP A 36 -15.51 3.25 8.45
CA TRP A 36 -16.90 3.00 8.08
C TRP A 36 -17.25 1.50 8.15
N ARG A 37 -16.35 0.63 7.66
CA ARG A 37 -16.60 -0.81 7.55
C ARG A 37 -16.53 -1.54 8.90
N TYR A 38 -15.61 -1.12 9.77
CA TYR A 38 -15.30 -1.81 11.02
C TYR A 38 -15.61 -0.99 12.27
N GLY A 39 -16.01 0.27 12.14
CA GLY A 39 -16.38 1.15 13.24
C GLY A 39 -15.18 1.81 13.95
N PRO A 40 -15.45 2.63 14.98
CA PRO A 40 -14.41 3.31 15.74
C PRO A 40 -13.40 2.34 16.37
N GLY A 41 -12.13 2.75 16.45
CA GLY A 41 -11.04 1.96 17.06
C GLY A 41 -10.46 0.84 16.18
N ALA A 42 -11.06 0.58 15.01
CA ALA A 42 -10.46 -0.24 13.97
C ALA A 42 -9.61 0.67 13.07
N ASP A 43 -8.48 1.18 13.57
CA ASP A 43 -7.60 1.99 12.74
C ASP A 43 -6.76 1.10 11.79
N LEU A 44 -6.27 1.70 10.71
CA LEU A 44 -5.36 1.05 9.74
C LEU A 44 -3.90 1.03 10.23
N LYS A 45 -3.62 1.63 11.39
CA LYS A 45 -2.28 1.67 11.93
C LYS A 45 -2.00 0.30 12.54
N VAL A 46 -0.79 -0.17 12.32
CA VAL A 46 -0.30 -1.40 12.94
C VAL A 46 0.03 -1.07 14.40
N THR A 47 -1.01 -0.94 15.23
CA THR A 47 -0.92 -0.85 16.69
C THR A 47 -1.24 -2.21 17.30
N ALA A 48 -1.04 -2.34 18.61
CA ALA A 48 -1.51 -3.51 19.36
C ALA A 48 -3.06 -3.67 19.29
N GLU A 49 -3.79 -2.66 18.83
CA GLU A 49 -5.26 -2.66 18.67
C GLU A 49 -5.72 -3.16 17.29
N ALA A 50 -4.79 -3.49 16.37
CA ALA A 50 -5.10 -4.02 15.04
C ALA A 50 -5.97 -5.31 15.05
N GLY A 51 -6.09 -5.97 16.21
CA GLY A 51 -7.00 -7.09 16.42
C GLY A 51 -8.48 -6.74 16.27
N VAL A 52 -8.91 -5.52 16.62
CA VAL A 52 -10.35 -5.16 16.64
C VAL A 52 -10.96 -5.23 15.24
N ALA A 53 -10.27 -4.71 14.22
CA ALA A 53 -10.74 -4.76 12.84
C ALA A 53 -10.82 -6.22 12.34
N TRP A 54 -9.80 -7.02 12.69
CA TRP A 54 -9.72 -8.43 12.34
C TRP A 54 -10.86 -9.24 12.97
N ASP A 55 -11.05 -9.13 14.28
CA ASP A 55 -12.06 -9.87 15.03
C ASP A 55 -13.47 -9.55 14.51
N ARG A 56 -13.78 -8.25 14.33
CA ARG A 56 -15.05 -7.80 13.74
C ARG A 56 -15.25 -8.34 12.32
N HIS A 57 -14.20 -8.36 11.50
CA HIS A 57 -14.28 -8.91 10.15
C HIS A 57 -14.56 -10.42 10.17
N VAL A 58 -13.87 -11.16 11.03
CA VAL A 58 -14.03 -12.61 11.19
C VAL A 58 -15.43 -12.96 11.71
N GLU A 59 -15.96 -12.22 12.68
CA GLU A 59 -17.33 -12.38 13.19
C GLU A 59 -18.35 -12.14 12.07
N GLN A 60 -18.24 -11.03 11.35
CA GLN A 60 -19.13 -10.72 10.23
C GLN A 60 -19.09 -11.80 9.13
N LEU A 61 -17.91 -12.33 8.79
CA LEU A 61 -17.80 -13.43 7.84
C LEU A 61 -18.56 -14.68 8.31
N LYS A 62 -18.46 -15.03 9.59
CA LYS A 62 -19.18 -16.18 10.17
C LYS A 62 -20.70 -15.96 10.21
N GLU A 63 -21.15 -14.70 10.31
CA GLU A 63 -22.57 -14.34 10.30
C GLU A 63 -23.17 -14.34 8.90
N CYS A 64 -22.46 -13.80 7.90
CA CYS A 64 -23.04 -13.55 6.59
C CYS A 64 -22.70 -14.60 5.51
N VAL A 65 -21.63 -15.39 5.70
CA VAL A 65 -21.24 -16.44 4.75
C VAL A 65 -21.75 -17.80 5.23
N PRO A 66 -22.44 -18.59 4.39
CA PRO A 66 -22.79 -19.96 4.73
C PRO A 66 -21.57 -20.77 5.17
N LYS A 67 -21.73 -21.58 6.23
CA LYS A 67 -20.60 -22.29 6.87
C LYS A 67 -19.85 -23.22 5.91
N ASP A 68 -20.53 -23.79 4.94
CA ASP A 68 -19.99 -24.66 3.90
C ASP A 68 -19.24 -23.90 2.79
N GLN A 69 -19.37 -22.57 2.75
CA GLN A 69 -18.68 -21.67 1.80
C GLN A 69 -17.59 -20.82 2.48
N LEU A 70 -17.42 -20.92 3.80
CA LEU A 70 -16.42 -20.17 4.56
C LEU A 70 -15.24 -21.06 4.93
N VAL A 71 -14.05 -20.71 4.44
CA VAL A 71 -12.80 -21.40 4.77
C VAL A 71 -11.79 -20.40 5.30
N PHE A 72 -11.27 -20.67 6.50
CA PHE A 72 -10.10 -19.97 7.03
C PHE A 72 -8.85 -20.71 6.59
N TYR A 73 -7.96 -20.00 5.90
CA TYR A 73 -6.78 -20.56 5.26
C TYR A 73 -5.56 -19.70 5.56
N ASP A 74 -4.45 -20.32 5.96
CA ASP A 74 -3.18 -19.64 6.14
C ASP A 74 -2.36 -19.71 4.84
N VAL A 75 -2.12 -18.55 4.23
CA VAL A 75 -1.36 -18.41 2.97
C VAL A 75 0.05 -19.03 3.03
N ARG A 76 0.61 -19.25 4.22
CA ARG A 76 1.91 -19.91 4.41
C ARG A 76 1.86 -21.41 4.10
N GLU A 77 0.68 -22.01 4.11
CA GLU A 77 0.47 -23.45 3.82
C GLU A 77 0.50 -23.77 2.32
N GLY A 78 0.48 -22.74 1.45
CA GLY A 78 0.65 -22.91 0.01
C GLY A 78 -0.55 -23.58 -0.68
N TRP A 79 -0.30 -24.22 -1.82
CA TRP A 79 -1.38 -24.63 -2.74
C TRP A 79 -2.38 -25.64 -2.18
N GLY A 80 -1.95 -26.60 -1.37
CA GLY A 80 -2.77 -27.76 -1.00
C GLY A 80 -4.11 -27.38 -0.35
N PRO A 81 -4.10 -26.67 0.79
CA PRO A 81 -5.35 -26.27 1.46
C PRO A 81 -6.22 -25.33 0.61
N LEU A 82 -5.61 -24.45 -0.20
CA LEU A 82 -6.34 -23.56 -1.11
C LEU A 82 -7.04 -24.33 -2.23
N CYS A 83 -6.34 -25.26 -2.89
CA CYS A 83 -6.90 -26.13 -3.93
C CYS A 83 -8.06 -26.95 -3.38
N LYS A 84 -7.91 -27.52 -2.18
CA LYS A 84 -8.96 -28.25 -1.49
C LYS A 84 -10.18 -27.37 -1.21
N ALA A 85 -9.98 -26.16 -0.69
CA ALA A 85 -11.05 -25.21 -0.40
C ALA A 85 -11.85 -24.83 -1.66
N LEU A 86 -11.17 -24.69 -2.80
CA LEU A 86 -11.77 -24.31 -4.07
C LEU A 86 -12.33 -25.50 -4.89
N GLY A 87 -12.16 -26.74 -4.41
CA GLY A 87 -12.57 -27.94 -5.16
C GLY A 87 -11.77 -28.17 -6.45
N VAL A 88 -10.56 -27.61 -6.55
CA VAL A 88 -9.69 -27.72 -7.74
C VAL A 88 -8.59 -28.75 -7.45
N PRO A 89 -8.30 -29.70 -8.36
CA PRO A 89 -7.24 -30.67 -8.12
C PRO A 89 -5.84 -30.01 -8.13
N GLU A 90 -4.99 -30.40 -7.17
CA GLU A 90 -3.60 -29.89 -7.06
C GLU A 90 -2.76 -30.14 -8.32
N SER A 91 -3.14 -31.11 -9.15
CA SER A 91 -2.50 -31.36 -10.44
C SER A 91 -2.49 -30.14 -11.37
N LYS A 92 -3.42 -29.18 -11.19
CA LYS A 92 -3.48 -27.92 -11.94
C LYS A 92 -2.34 -26.95 -11.63
N VAL A 93 -1.74 -27.06 -10.44
CA VAL A 93 -0.66 -26.19 -9.97
C VAL A 93 0.65 -26.96 -9.76
N LYS A 94 0.71 -28.20 -10.26
CA LYS A 94 1.91 -29.04 -10.16
C LYS A 94 3.11 -28.35 -10.81
N GLY A 95 4.19 -28.22 -10.04
CA GLY A 95 5.43 -27.57 -10.49
C GLY A 95 5.37 -26.04 -10.48
N VAL A 96 4.25 -25.43 -10.11
CA VAL A 96 4.13 -23.98 -9.96
C VAL A 96 4.41 -23.59 -8.51
N PRO A 97 5.43 -22.78 -8.22
CA PRO A 97 5.68 -22.32 -6.85
C PRO A 97 4.54 -21.42 -6.37
N PHE A 98 4.21 -21.49 -5.08
CA PHE A 98 3.22 -20.59 -4.50
C PHE A 98 3.75 -19.15 -4.50
N PRO A 99 2.98 -18.16 -4.99
CA PRO A 99 3.51 -16.82 -5.23
C PRO A 99 3.83 -16.07 -3.93
N ARG A 100 5.02 -15.45 -3.89
CA ARG A 100 5.44 -14.50 -2.85
C ARG A 100 5.96 -13.23 -3.49
N VAL A 101 5.05 -12.36 -3.90
CA VAL A 101 5.35 -11.16 -4.70
C VAL A 101 5.01 -9.84 -4.01
N ASN A 102 4.23 -9.90 -2.93
CA ASN A 102 3.78 -8.73 -2.17
C ASN A 102 4.29 -8.82 -0.71
N ASP A 103 5.59 -9.09 -0.56
CA ASP A 103 6.23 -9.09 0.75
C ASP A 103 6.71 -7.69 1.15
N LYS A 104 7.15 -7.60 2.41
CA LYS A 104 7.62 -6.34 3.00
C LYS A 104 8.78 -5.74 2.22
N GLU A 105 9.77 -6.55 1.85
CA GLU A 105 10.97 -6.09 1.14
C GLU A 105 10.63 -5.52 -0.25
N SER A 106 9.71 -6.18 -0.97
CA SER A 106 9.24 -5.73 -2.28
C SER A 106 8.50 -4.39 -2.18
N LEU A 107 7.66 -4.22 -1.16
CA LEU A 107 6.98 -2.95 -0.86
C LEU A 107 7.99 -1.85 -0.52
N GLU A 108 8.94 -2.11 0.36
CA GLU A 108 9.99 -1.15 0.75
C GLU A 108 10.79 -0.67 -0.48
N LYS A 109 11.26 -1.61 -1.31
CA LYS A 109 11.96 -1.29 -2.57
C LYS A 109 11.12 -0.46 -3.52
N HIS A 110 9.83 -0.76 -3.64
CA HIS A 110 8.91 0.01 -4.49
C HIS A 110 8.79 1.46 -4.00
N PHE A 111 8.56 1.66 -2.71
CA PHE A 111 8.45 3.00 -2.12
C PHE A 111 9.76 3.79 -2.17
N GLU A 112 10.90 3.14 -1.95
CA GLU A 112 12.22 3.76 -2.16
C GLU A 112 12.39 4.26 -3.61
N GLY A 113 11.97 3.45 -4.58
CA GLY A 113 12.01 3.83 -5.99
C GLY A 113 11.18 5.07 -6.29
N LEU A 114 9.97 5.17 -5.71
CA LEU A 114 9.12 6.35 -5.83
C LEU A 114 9.76 7.59 -5.17
N ALA A 115 10.36 7.42 -3.98
CA ALA A 115 11.03 8.50 -3.27
C ALA A 115 12.21 9.07 -4.06
N LYS A 116 13.07 8.19 -4.60
CA LYS A 116 14.19 8.56 -5.47
C LYS A 116 13.71 9.34 -6.70
N GLN A 117 12.65 8.87 -7.36
CA GLN A 117 12.04 9.57 -8.49
C GLN A 117 11.50 10.95 -8.11
N GLY A 118 10.84 11.08 -6.95
CA GLY A 118 10.35 12.37 -6.44
C GLY A 118 11.49 13.36 -6.23
N ILE A 119 12.53 12.95 -5.50
CA ILE A 119 13.73 13.76 -5.26
C ILE A 119 14.37 14.19 -6.59
N GLN A 120 14.59 13.24 -7.51
CA GLN A 120 15.22 13.52 -8.80
C GLN A 120 14.42 14.55 -9.61
N ARG A 121 13.07 14.43 -9.65
CA ARG A 121 12.21 15.38 -10.38
C ARG A 121 12.26 16.78 -9.77
N TRP A 122 12.30 16.88 -8.44
CA TRP A 122 12.49 18.16 -7.76
C TRP A 122 13.87 18.78 -8.03
N LEU A 123 14.94 17.98 -7.98
CA LEU A 123 16.28 18.46 -8.31
C LEU A 123 16.36 18.98 -9.76
N MET A 124 15.77 18.26 -10.72
CA MET A 124 15.69 18.72 -12.11
C MET A 124 14.91 20.02 -12.24
N PHE A 125 13.76 20.15 -11.57
CA PHE A 125 12.95 21.37 -11.58
C PHE A 125 13.73 22.59 -11.03
N VAL A 126 14.36 22.44 -9.86
CA VAL A 126 15.17 23.51 -9.26
C VAL A 126 16.35 23.89 -10.16
N ALA A 127 17.05 22.90 -10.74
CA ALA A 127 18.17 23.16 -11.65
C ALA A 127 17.75 23.98 -12.88
N VAL A 128 16.58 23.67 -13.47
CA VAL A 128 16.03 24.44 -14.59
C VAL A 128 15.69 25.87 -14.17
N LEU A 129 15.03 26.04 -13.01
CA LEU A 129 14.68 27.38 -12.50
C LEU A 129 15.93 28.25 -12.26
N VAL A 130 16.97 27.68 -11.64
CA VAL A 130 18.24 28.39 -11.41
C VAL A 130 18.92 28.75 -12.72
N GLY A 131 18.95 27.83 -13.68
CA GLY A 131 19.53 28.07 -15.01
C GLY A 131 18.81 29.19 -15.77
N VAL A 132 17.48 29.18 -15.78
CA VAL A 132 16.67 30.23 -16.41
C VAL A 132 16.89 31.58 -15.72
N GLY A 133 16.91 31.60 -14.38
CA GLY A 133 17.17 32.81 -13.61
C GLY A 133 18.54 33.43 -13.90
N ALA A 134 19.59 32.60 -13.96
CA ALA A 134 20.94 33.03 -14.28
C ALA A 134 21.07 33.56 -15.73
N LEU A 135 20.35 32.96 -16.68
CA LEU A 135 20.30 33.46 -18.05
C LEU A 135 19.57 34.80 -18.14
N ALA A 136 18.44 34.95 -17.46
CA ALA A 136 17.66 36.18 -17.44
C ALA A 136 18.45 37.33 -16.78
N SER A 137 19.14 37.08 -15.66
CA SER A 137 19.96 38.10 -15.00
C SER A 137 21.11 38.58 -15.88
N ARG A 138 21.69 37.70 -16.70
CA ARG A 138 22.73 38.05 -17.68
C ARG A 138 22.20 38.83 -18.88
N TRP A 139 20.91 38.72 -19.19
CA TRP A 139 20.28 39.42 -20.31
C TRP A 139 19.80 40.84 -19.92
N LEU A 140 19.60 41.08 -18.62
CA LEU A 140 19.16 42.35 -18.05
C LEU A 140 20.30 43.23 -17.52
N ALA A 141 21.52 42.71 -17.44
CA ALA A 141 22.74 43.41 -17.02
C ALA A 141 23.56 43.85 -18.24
#